data_AF-A0A1K2FXI6-F1
#
_entry.id   AF-A0A1K2FXI6-F1
#
_cell.length_a   1.000
_cell.length_b   1.000
_cell.length_c   1.000
_cell.angle_alpha   90.00
_cell.angle_beta   90.00
_cell.angle_gamma   90.00
#
_symmetry.space_group_name_H-M   'P 1'
#
loop_
_entity.id
_entity.type
_entity.pdbx_description
1 polymer ?
#
loop_
_entity_poly.entity_id
_entity_poly.type
_entity_poly.pdbx_seq_one_letter_code
_entity_poly.pdbx_strand_id
1 'polypeptide(L)'
;METQRSAERPHDIPPGLLAAVTRSPVKERLFGTDTYTREAAWTFGDHTDELLRTALCVLKPDAAVGRRYGTALQALRDNGFRPVDVVRFRHDRLTIRETWRFQLNFADRERIATMELYLRSLDCVLLVLRDERHRPGAVPAAVRLASLKGPATAERRRPEHLRERLGALNGLFNFIHTTDEPLDVLRDLGLLLEPGRRERVRDRMVSGHDATDEVTRVFADVEDTVAPHDLDPDRSRRRLEEAGSPAGALARLRARGTAVTAAELLQAAHHPDADPGDLWDLLSVLTATVRFNTPGIERIYPNVLLTAWQEQA
;
A
#
# COMPACT_ATOMS: atom_id res chain seq x y z
N MET A 1 -35.72 20.33 33.47
CA MET A 1 -34.28 20.15 33.75
C MET A 1 -33.82 18.96 32.91
N GLU A 2 -33.71 19.18 31.60
CA GLU A 2 -33.24 18.17 30.66
C GLU A 2 -31.74 18.03 30.82
N THR A 3 -31.32 16.84 31.24
CA THR A 3 -29.93 16.41 31.32
C THR A 3 -29.30 16.56 29.94
N GLN A 4 -28.40 17.52 29.80
CA GLN A 4 -27.37 17.52 28.76
C GLN A 4 -26.65 16.18 28.85
N ARG A 5 -27.06 15.19 28.06
CA ARG A 5 -26.19 14.08 27.68
C ARG A 5 -25.00 14.73 26.97
N SER A 6 -23.92 14.94 27.71
CA SER A 6 -22.58 15.06 27.11
C SER A 6 -22.51 13.99 26.02
N ALA A 7 -22.34 14.40 24.77
CA ALA A 7 -22.21 13.44 23.67
C ALA A 7 -21.03 12.52 24.04
N GLU A 8 -21.34 11.29 24.46
CA GLU A 8 -20.33 10.34 24.92
C GLU A 8 -19.36 10.12 23.77
N ARG A 9 -18.10 10.51 23.97
CA ARG A 9 -17.06 10.30 22.96
C ARG A 9 -16.84 8.80 22.85
N PRO A 10 -16.92 8.20 21.65
CA PRO A 10 -16.81 6.75 21.48
C PRO A 10 -15.37 6.24 21.60
N HIS A 11 -14.39 7.13 21.79
CA HIS A 11 -12.96 6.80 21.89
C HIS A 11 -12.19 7.81 22.74
N ASP A 12 -10.99 7.43 23.12
CA ASP A 12 -10.03 8.16 23.97
C ASP A 12 -9.03 9.03 23.20
N ILE A 13 -9.05 9.02 21.86
CA ILE A 13 -8.16 9.86 21.05
C ILE A 13 -8.44 11.35 21.31
N PRO A 14 -7.41 12.17 21.62
CA PRO A 14 -7.59 13.60 21.85
C PRO A 14 -8.25 14.30 20.64
N PRO A 15 -9.28 15.14 20.82
CA PRO A 15 -9.92 15.84 19.71
C PRO A 15 -8.96 16.73 18.91
N GLY A 16 -7.99 17.36 19.59
CA GLY A 16 -6.96 18.16 18.95
C GLY A 16 -6.09 17.35 17.98
N LEU A 17 -5.80 16.09 18.32
CA LEU A 17 -5.07 15.18 17.44
C LEU A 17 -5.89 14.88 16.19
N LEU A 18 -7.15 14.45 16.33
CA LEU A 18 -8.02 14.13 15.19
C LEU A 18 -8.19 15.33 14.24
N ALA A 19 -8.42 16.53 14.80
CA ALA A 19 -8.50 17.76 14.03
C ALA A 19 -7.20 18.09 13.29
N ALA A 20 -6.04 17.66 13.81
CA ALA A 20 -4.75 17.82 13.14
C ALA A 20 -4.51 16.77 12.05
N VAL A 21 -4.98 15.52 12.21
CA VAL A 21 -4.54 14.39 11.37
C VAL A 21 -5.50 13.98 10.26
N THR A 22 -6.75 14.48 10.24
CA THR A 22 -7.67 14.16 9.14
C THR A 22 -8.50 15.36 8.66
N ARG A 23 -8.93 15.29 7.40
CA ARG A 23 -9.96 16.18 6.82
C ARG A 23 -11.21 15.42 6.39
N SER A 24 -11.32 14.14 6.74
CA SER A 24 -12.48 13.30 6.42
C SER A 24 -13.29 13.01 7.68
N PRO A 25 -14.48 13.62 7.85
CA PRO A 25 -15.36 13.31 8.98
C PRO A 25 -15.78 11.84 9.02
N VAL A 26 -15.81 11.17 7.86
CA VAL A 26 -16.14 9.74 7.78
C VAL A 26 -14.98 8.90 8.33
N LYS A 27 -13.73 9.20 7.94
CA LYS A 27 -12.56 8.50 8.48
C LYS A 27 -12.39 8.79 9.96
N GLU A 28 -12.61 10.02 10.42
CA GLU A 28 -12.57 10.35 11.85
C GLU A 28 -13.46 9.41 12.68
N ARG A 29 -14.72 9.20 12.25
CA ARG A 29 -15.65 8.30 12.95
C ARG A 29 -15.23 6.84 12.89
N LEU A 30 -14.82 6.37 11.71
CA LEU A 30 -14.47 4.95 11.49
C LEU A 30 -13.15 4.58 12.16
N PHE A 31 -12.13 5.42 11.99
CA PHE A 31 -10.78 5.15 12.48
C PHE A 31 -10.64 5.55 13.94
N GLY A 32 -11.41 6.54 14.41
CA GLY A 32 -11.41 6.93 15.82
C GLY A 32 -11.79 5.78 16.76
N THR A 33 -12.66 4.88 16.31
CA THR A 33 -13.05 3.67 17.07
C THR A 33 -12.25 2.42 16.68
N ASP A 34 -11.35 2.52 15.70
CA ASP A 34 -10.47 1.41 15.29
C ASP A 34 -9.32 1.24 16.29
N THR A 35 -9.14 0.02 16.80
CA THR A 35 -8.13 -0.31 17.80
C THR A 35 -6.74 0.08 17.34
N TYR A 36 -6.39 -0.15 16.07
CA TYR A 36 -5.06 0.16 15.54
C TYR A 36 -4.75 1.66 15.63
N THR A 37 -5.72 2.53 15.29
CA THR A 37 -5.55 3.98 15.40
C THR A 37 -5.42 4.43 16.85
N ARG A 38 -6.23 3.86 17.74
CA ARG A 38 -6.21 4.21 19.17
C ARG A 38 -4.88 3.85 19.82
N GLU A 39 -4.41 2.64 19.59
CA GLU A 39 -3.13 2.20 20.13
C GLU A 39 -1.95 3.02 19.56
N ALA A 40 -1.99 3.37 18.27
CA ALA A 40 -1.00 4.26 17.69
C ALA A 40 -1.08 5.66 18.32
N ALA A 41 -2.27 6.19 18.59
CA ALA A 41 -2.44 7.48 19.26
C ALA A 41 -1.81 7.49 20.66
N TRP A 42 -1.82 6.37 21.41
CA TRP A 42 -1.11 6.27 22.69
C TRP A 42 0.42 6.38 22.54
N THR A 43 0.98 5.98 21.39
CA THR A 43 2.42 6.03 21.13
C THR A 43 2.86 7.36 20.51
N PHE A 44 2.08 7.90 19.57
CA PHE A 44 2.49 9.03 18.72
C PHE A 44 1.69 10.32 18.99
N GLY A 45 0.66 10.30 19.84
CA GLY A 45 -0.27 11.42 20.02
C GLY A 45 0.40 12.72 20.48
N ASP A 46 1.43 12.62 21.32
CA ASP A 46 2.20 13.77 21.80
C ASP A 46 3.22 14.29 20.78
N HIS A 47 3.34 13.63 19.62
CA HIS A 47 4.28 13.94 18.55
C HIS A 47 3.56 14.33 17.25
N THR A 48 2.52 15.16 17.37
CA THR A 48 1.67 15.54 16.24
C THR A 48 2.46 16.19 15.10
N ASP A 49 3.39 17.10 15.39
CA ASP A 49 4.22 17.74 14.35
C ASP A 49 5.04 16.71 13.56
N GLU A 50 5.51 15.66 14.22
CA GLU A 50 6.31 14.61 13.60
C GLU A 50 5.45 13.69 12.76
N LEU A 51 4.20 13.43 13.18
CA LEU A 51 3.20 12.74 12.36
C LEU A 51 2.87 13.54 11.09
N LEU A 52 2.70 14.86 11.18
CA LEU A 52 2.41 15.71 10.02
C LEU A 52 3.58 15.77 9.02
N ARG A 53 4.81 15.59 9.50
CA ARG A 53 6.04 15.48 8.71
C ARG A 53 6.31 14.08 8.15
N THR A 54 5.50 13.09 8.53
CA THR A 54 5.74 11.69 8.20
C THR A 54 4.77 11.18 7.14
N ALA A 55 5.30 10.36 6.23
CA ALA A 55 4.52 9.61 5.26
C ALA A 55 4.96 8.14 5.27
N LEU A 56 4.04 7.23 4.98
CA LEU A 56 4.38 5.82 4.79
C LEU A 56 4.36 5.45 3.31
N CYS A 57 5.36 4.67 2.91
CA CYS A 57 5.40 4.05 1.58
C CYS A 57 5.71 2.56 1.71
N VAL A 58 4.77 1.71 1.35
CA VAL A 58 4.97 0.27 1.24
C VAL A 58 5.38 -0.06 -0.20
N LEU A 59 6.58 -0.59 -0.37
CA LEU A 59 7.02 -1.23 -1.58
C LEU A 59 6.59 -2.70 -1.55
N LYS A 60 5.79 -3.10 -2.52
CA LYS A 60 5.11 -4.40 -2.56
C LYS A 60 5.98 -5.47 -3.25
N PRO A 61 5.57 -6.75 -3.28
CA PRO A 61 6.38 -7.84 -3.84
C PRO A 61 6.83 -7.63 -5.30
N ASP A 62 5.96 -7.05 -6.13
CA ASP A 62 6.26 -6.70 -7.54
C ASP A 62 7.41 -5.70 -7.66
N ALA A 63 7.67 -4.87 -6.64
CA ALA A 63 8.77 -3.92 -6.66
C ALA A 63 10.13 -4.60 -6.48
N ALA A 64 10.23 -5.68 -5.69
CA ALA A 64 11.46 -6.49 -5.62
C ALA A 64 11.67 -7.24 -6.93
N VAL A 65 10.63 -7.93 -7.38
CA VAL A 65 10.67 -8.80 -8.57
C VAL A 65 10.98 -8.00 -9.84
N GLY A 66 10.39 -6.81 -9.97
CA GLY A 66 10.66 -5.88 -11.06
C GLY A 66 11.92 -5.02 -10.87
N ARG A 67 12.71 -5.22 -9.81
CA ARG A 67 13.93 -4.44 -9.50
C ARG A 67 13.67 -2.93 -9.47
N ARG A 68 12.64 -2.52 -8.72
CA ARG A 68 12.13 -1.15 -8.64
C ARG A 68 12.48 -0.44 -7.34
N TYR A 69 13.08 -1.12 -6.35
CA TYR A 69 13.41 -0.50 -5.07
C TYR A 69 14.38 0.68 -5.19
N GLY A 70 15.47 0.52 -5.95
CA GLY A 70 16.43 1.61 -6.19
C GLY A 70 15.77 2.83 -6.86
N THR A 71 15.00 2.59 -7.92
CA THR A 71 14.23 3.65 -8.62
C THR A 71 13.23 4.34 -7.70
N ALA A 72 12.54 3.59 -6.84
CA ALA A 72 11.59 4.14 -5.88
C ALA A 72 12.27 5.04 -4.84
N LEU A 73 13.36 4.58 -4.24
CA LEU A 73 14.10 5.39 -3.27
C LEU A 73 14.67 6.66 -3.89
N GLN A 74 15.23 6.57 -5.09
CA GLN A 74 15.69 7.76 -5.81
C GLN A 74 14.52 8.72 -6.06
N ALA A 75 13.37 8.21 -6.51
CA ALA A 75 12.21 9.03 -6.79
C ALA A 75 11.64 9.75 -5.55
N LEU A 76 11.66 9.08 -4.40
CA LEU A 76 11.29 9.66 -3.12
C LEU A 76 12.26 10.76 -2.71
N ARG A 77 13.58 10.51 -2.81
CA ARG A 77 14.64 11.48 -2.48
C ARG A 77 14.57 12.74 -3.34
N ASP A 78 14.38 12.59 -4.66
CA ASP A 78 14.22 13.73 -5.58
C ASP A 78 13.04 14.64 -5.18
N ASN A 79 12.04 14.06 -4.50
CA ASN A 79 10.87 14.76 -4.00
C ASN A 79 10.97 15.20 -2.53
N GLY A 80 12.17 15.14 -1.94
CA GLY A 80 12.44 15.61 -0.59
C GLY A 80 11.93 14.67 0.50
N PHE A 81 11.76 13.39 0.21
CA PHE A 81 11.45 12.38 1.21
C PHE A 81 12.72 11.58 1.55
N ARG A 82 13.01 11.49 2.85
CA ARG A 82 14.15 10.72 3.39
C ARG A 82 13.64 9.62 4.32
N PRO A 83 14.14 8.38 4.22
CA PRO A 83 13.73 7.33 5.14
C PRO A 83 14.30 7.57 6.55
N VAL A 84 13.43 7.45 7.54
CA VAL A 84 13.77 7.48 8.98
C VAL A 84 13.66 6.11 9.64
N ASP A 85 12.92 5.18 9.03
CA ASP A 85 12.91 3.77 9.40
C ASP A 85 12.53 2.89 8.20
N VAL A 86 12.84 1.60 8.30
CA VAL A 86 12.51 0.56 7.33
C VAL A 86 12.06 -0.71 8.02
N VAL A 87 10.92 -1.26 7.58
CA VAL A 87 10.33 -2.47 8.13
C VAL A 87 10.07 -3.46 7.00
N ARG A 88 10.67 -4.64 7.10
CA ARG A 88 10.37 -5.80 6.26
C ARG A 88 9.24 -6.58 6.90
N PHE A 89 8.18 -6.87 6.17
CA PHE A 89 7.05 -7.65 6.67
C PHE A 89 6.38 -8.40 5.53
N ARG A 90 5.69 -9.50 5.83
CA ARG A 90 4.85 -10.21 4.86
C ARG A 90 3.40 -10.04 5.26
N HIS A 91 2.58 -9.69 4.28
CA HIS A 91 1.14 -9.73 4.50
C HIS A 91 0.69 -11.18 4.67
N ASP A 92 -0.30 -11.37 5.54
CA ASP A 92 -1.09 -12.58 5.66
C ASP A 92 -2.55 -12.28 5.28
N ARG A 93 -3.44 -13.26 5.44
CA ARG A 93 -4.86 -13.06 5.15
C ARG A 93 -5.46 -11.91 5.96
N LEU A 94 -5.15 -11.80 7.26
CA LEU A 94 -5.79 -10.86 8.17
C LEU A 94 -5.29 -9.44 7.96
N THR A 95 -3.97 -9.24 7.91
CA THR A 95 -3.35 -7.94 7.63
C THR A 95 -3.80 -7.36 6.30
N ILE A 96 -4.05 -8.17 5.26
CA ILE A 96 -4.65 -7.68 4.00
C ILE A 96 -6.07 -7.16 4.25
N ARG A 97 -6.91 -7.92 4.96
CA ARG A 97 -8.29 -7.48 5.22
C ARG A 97 -8.33 -6.23 6.09
N GLU A 98 -7.44 -6.11 7.07
CA GLU A 98 -7.40 -4.95 7.96
C GLU A 98 -6.76 -3.73 7.29
N THR A 99 -5.73 -3.90 6.46
CA THR A 99 -5.09 -2.76 5.75
C THR A 99 -6.11 -2.05 4.86
N TRP A 100 -6.93 -2.82 4.14
CA TRP A 100 -7.94 -2.28 3.22
C TRP A 100 -9.38 -2.46 3.71
N ARG A 101 -9.61 -2.57 5.03
CA ARG A 101 -10.92 -2.88 5.62
C ARG A 101 -12.06 -2.02 5.07
N PHE A 102 -11.78 -0.74 4.89
CA PHE A 102 -12.76 0.24 4.42
C PHE A 102 -12.68 0.54 2.93
N GLN A 103 -11.74 -0.09 2.20
CA GLN A 103 -11.55 0.07 0.76
C GLN A 103 -11.77 -1.22 -0.04
N LEU A 104 -11.91 -2.39 0.59
CA LEU A 104 -12.27 -3.64 -0.11
C LEU A 104 -13.77 -3.81 -0.32
N ASN A 105 -14.62 -2.95 0.23
CA ASN A 105 -16.08 -3.08 0.11
C ASN A 105 -16.57 -3.09 -1.35
N PHE A 106 -15.84 -2.43 -2.25
CA PHE A 106 -16.14 -2.36 -3.68
C PHE A 106 -15.21 -3.24 -4.53
N ALA A 107 -14.32 -4.03 -3.93
CA ALA A 107 -13.50 -5.00 -4.64
C ALA A 107 -14.30 -6.29 -4.89
N ASP A 108 -14.16 -6.89 -6.07
CA ASP A 108 -14.76 -8.19 -6.34
C ASP A 108 -13.96 -9.33 -5.67
N ARG A 109 -14.52 -10.55 -5.74
CA ARG A 109 -13.95 -11.73 -5.11
C ARG A 109 -12.56 -12.05 -5.70
N GLU A 110 -12.43 -12.00 -7.01
CA GLU A 110 -11.22 -12.33 -7.74
C GLU A 110 -10.09 -11.35 -7.44
N ARG A 111 -10.38 -10.05 -7.29
CA ARG A 111 -9.40 -9.05 -6.83
C ARG A 111 -8.92 -9.35 -5.43
N ILE A 112 -9.82 -9.64 -4.49
CA ILE A 112 -9.43 -9.93 -3.11
C ILE A 112 -8.55 -11.20 -3.05
N ALA A 113 -8.92 -12.25 -3.78
CA ALA A 113 -8.15 -13.48 -3.86
C ALA A 113 -6.79 -13.27 -4.54
N THR A 114 -6.74 -12.47 -5.61
CA THR A 114 -5.49 -12.12 -6.29
C THR A 114 -4.57 -11.31 -5.39
N MET A 115 -5.10 -10.33 -4.65
CA MET A 115 -4.33 -9.57 -3.66
C MET A 115 -3.76 -10.50 -2.59
N GLU A 116 -4.51 -11.52 -2.16
CA GLU A 116 -4.03 -12.50 -1.20
C GLU A 116 -2.89 -13.35 -1.73
N LEU A 117 -3.00 -13.89 -2.96
CA LEU A 117 -1.92 -14.66 -3.58
C LEU A 117 -0.66 -13.80 -3.77
N TYR A 118 -0.84 -12.57 -4.28
CA TYR A 118 0.24 -11.65 -4.60
C TYR A 118 0.96 -11.08 -3.37
N LEU A 119 0.23 -10.55 -2.39
CA LEU A 119 0.87 -9.88 -1.24
C LEU A 119 1.51 -10.88 -0.25
N ARG A 120 1.17 -12.17 -0.38
CA ARG A 120 1.77 -13.27 0.40
C ARG A 120 2.96 -13.92 -0.29
N SER A 121 3.24 -13.60 -1.56
CA SER A 121 4.28 -14.28 -2.35
C SER A 121 5.70 -13.89 -1.94
N LEU A 122 5.89 -12.68 -1.42
CA LEU A 122 7.16 -12.14 -0.95
C LEU A 122 6.93 -11.13 0.16
N ASP A 123 8.01 -10.73 0.83
CA ASP A 123 7.97 -9.65 1.79
C ASP A 123 7.75 -8.30 1.09
N CYS A 124 6.96 -7.46 1.74
CA CYS A 124 6.86 -6.03 1.49
C CYS A 124 7.93 -5.29 2.30
N VAL A 125 8.24 -4.07 1.87
CA VAL A 125 9.09 -3.15 2.61
C VAL A 125 8.32 -1.86 2.89
N LEU A 126 8.02 -1.60 4.16
CA LEU A 126 7.47 -0.34 4.64
C LEU A 126 8.63 0.63 4.90
N LEU A 127 8.57 1.79 4.25
CA LEU A 127 9.41 2.94 4.52
C LEU A 127 8.62 3.93 5.40
N VAL A 128 9.20 4.32 6.52
CA VAL A 128 8.76 5.50 7.28
C VAL A 128 9.57 6.67 6.77
N LEU A 129 8.91 7.64 6.15
CA LEU A 129 9.57 8.73 5.43
C LEU A 129 9.34 10.05 6.14
N ARG A 130 10.40 10.81 6.34
CA ARG A 130 10.34 12.23 6.69
C ARG A 130 10.30 13.07 5.43
N ASP A 131 9.42 14.05 5.45
CA ASP A 131 9.36 15.11 4.47
C ASP A 131 10.28 16.27 4.88
N GLU A 132 11.41 16.40 4.19
CA GLU A 132 12.42 17.45 4.43
C GLU A 132 11.97 18.85 3.97
N ARG A 133 10.85 18.93 3.23
CA ARG A 133 10.26 20.20 2.75
C ARG A 133 9.09 20.64 3.61
N HIS A 134 8.62 19.83 4.56
CA HIS A 134 7.49 20.16 5.41
C HIS A 134 7.82 21.34 6.35
N ARG A 135 6.84 22.22 6.52
CA ARG A 135 6.88 23.37 7.44
C ARG A 135 5.56 23.42 8.22
N PRO A 136 5.53 23.94 9.46
CA PRO A 136 4.29 24.13 10.19
C PRO A 136 3.24 24.87 9.35
N GLY A 137 2.01 24.38 9.35
CA GLY A 137 0.91 24.93 8.54
C GLY A 137 0.91 24.51 7.05
N ALA A 138 1.97 23.85 6.56
CA ALA A 138 1.98 23.31 5.20
C ALA A 138 1.17 22.00 5.11
N VAL A 139 0.89 21.59 3.87
CA VAL A 139 0.30 20.28 3.56
C VAL A 139 1.11 19.17 4.25
N PRO A 140 0.45 18.21 4.95
CA PRO A 140 1.15 17.10 5.57
C PRO A 140 1.87 16.19 4.57
N ALA A 141 2.95 15.58 5.03
CA ALA A 141 3.82 14.72 4.24
C ALA A 141 3.06 13.57 3.56
N ALA A 142 2.19 12.87 4.30
CA ALA A 142 1.36 11.78 3.77
C ALA A 142 0.48 12.23 2.60
N VAL A 143 -0.16 13.41 2.72
CA VAL A 143 -1.02 13.98 1.68
C VAL A 143 -0.23 14.34 0.44
N ARG A 144 0.95 14.97 0.63
CA ARG A 144 1.83 15.30 -0.50
C ARG A 144 2.33 14.04 -1.20
N LEU A 145 2.74 13.03 -0.45
CA LEU A 145 3.18 11.75 -1.02
C LEU A 145 2.04 11.04 -1.75
N ALA A 146 0.82 11.06 -1.21
CA ALA A 146 -0.36 10.48 -1.86
C ALA A 146 -0.72 11.18 -3.17
N SER A 147 -0.54 12.50 -3.24
CA SER A 147 -0.65 13.25 -4.50
C SER A 147 0.46 12.86 -5.49
N LEU A 148 1.71 12.79 -5.02
CA LEU A 148 2.88 12.43 -5.83
C LEU A 148 2.83 10.97 -6.34
N LYS A 149 2.22 10.04 -5.60
CA LYS A 149 1.95 8.66 -6.03
C LYS A 149 1.28 8.62 -7.41
N GLY A 150 0.43 9.62 -7.69
CA GLY A 150 -0.31 9.76 -8.93
C GLY A 150 -1.55 8.87 -9.01
N PRO A 151 -2.45 9.10 -9.99
CA PRO A 151 -3.69 8.37 -10.13
C PRO A 151 -3.49 6.89 -10.51
N ALA A 152 -4.46 6.05 -10.16
CA ALA A 152 -4.45 4.64 -10.53
C ALA A 152 -4.68 4.44 -12.03
N THR A 153 -5.56 5.26 -12.61
CA THR A 153 -5.83 5.39 -14.05
C THR A 153 -4.58 5.85 -14.80
N ALA A 154 -4.10 5.05 -15.76
CA ALA A 154 -2.84 5.27 -16.44
C ALA A 154 -2.82 6.57 -17.25
N GLU A 155 -3.91 6.86 -17.96
CA GLU A 155 -4.07 8.01 -18.87
C GLU A 155 -4.04 9.36 -18.13
N ARG A 156 -4.21 9.34 -16.80
CA ARG A 156 -4.18 10.53 -15.94
C ARG A 156 -2.81 10.73 -15.26
N ARG A 157 -1.88 9.79 -15.44
CA ARG A 157 -0.54 9.90 -14.86
C ARG A 157 0.27 10.93 -15.65
N ARG A 158 1.34 11.38 -15.03
CA ARG A 158 2.24 12.42 -15.52
C ARG A 158 3.67 12.00 -15.17
N PRO A 159 4.69 12.47 -15.89
CA PRO A 159 6.08 12.01 -15.71
C PRO A 159 6.61 12.14 -14.28
N GLU A 160 6.13 13.13 -13.52
CA GLU A 160 6.52 13.36 -12.13
C GLU A 160 5.93 12.34 -11.15
N HIS A 161 4.84 11.66 -11.51
CA HIS A 161 4.15 10.74 -10.61
C HIS A 161 4.97 9.46 -10.37
N LEU A 162 5.00 8.98 -9.12
CA LEU A 162 5.77 7.77 -8.77
C LEU A 162 5.34 6.56 -9.59
N ARG A 163 4.03 6.36 -9.80
CA ARG A 163 3.53 5.26 -10.64
C ARG A 163 4.08 5.29 -12.06
N GLU A 164 4.27 6.47 -12.63
CA GLU A 164 4.85 6.62 -13.96
C GLU A 164 6.35 6.28 -13.93
N ARG A 165 7.08 6.87 -12.98
CA ARG A 165 8.52 6.65 -12.81
C ARG A 165 8.90 5.19 -12.54
N LEU A 166 8.02 4.44 -11.87
CA LEU A 166 8.22 3.03 -11.57
C LEU A 166 7.76 2.10 -12.72
N GLY A 167 7.04 2.64 -13.71
CA GLY A 167 6.48 1.88 -14.82
C GLY A 167 5.27 1.02 -14.42
N ALA A 168 4.39 1.54 -13.55
CA ALA A 168 3.24 0.80 -13.02
C ALA A 168 2.36 0.24 -14.15
N LEU A 169 2.19 -1.09 -14.15
CA LEU A 169 1.61 -1.85 -15.24
C LEU A 169 0.09 -1.86 -15.21
N ASN A 170 -0.49 -2.06 -14.02
CA ASN A 170 -1.94 -2.08 -13.82
C ASN A 170 -2.31 -1.66 -12.39
N GLY A 171 -3.58 -1.77 -12.01
CA GLY A 171 -4.04 -1.32 -10.69
C GLY A 171 -3.49 -2.16 -9.52
N LEU A 172 -3.05 -3.40 -9.75
CA LEU A 172 -2.43 -4.29 -8.76
C LEU A 172 -0.91 -4.20 -8.84
N PHE A 173 -0.32 -4.37 -10.03
CA PHE A 173 1.11 -4.19 -10.27
C PHE A 173 1.45 -2.72 -10.51
N ASN A 174 1.50 -1.99 -9.40
CA ASN A 174 1.86 -0.58 -9.34
C ASN A 174 2.97 -0.28 -8.33
N PHE A 175 3.65 -1.32 -7.83
CA PHE A 175 4.87 -1.31 -7.02
C PHE A 175 4.76 -0.71 -5.61
N ILE A 176 3.91 0.31 -5.42
CA ILE A 176 3.83 1.07 -4.18
C ILE A 176 2.40 1.20 -3.66
N HIS A 177 2.29 1.25 -2.34
CA HIS A 177 1.15 1.78 -1.61
C HIS A 177 1.64 2.91 -0.70
N THR A 178 0.83 3.95 -0.53
CA THR A 178 1.12 5.06 0.39
C THR A 178 -0.13 5.36 1.17
N THR A 179 0.05 5.77 2.42
CA THR A 179 -1.00 6.38 3.24
C THR A 179 -1.51 7.65 2.58
N ASP A 180 -2.81 7.95 2.70
CA ASP A 180 -3.43 9.07 2.00
C ASP A 180 -3.43 10.36 2.84
N GLU A 181 -3.51 10.28 4.17
CA GLU A 181 -3.39 11.40 5.11
C GLU A 181 -2.76 10.97 6.46
N PRO A 182 -2.43 11.88 7.39
CA PRO A 182 -1.75 11.55 8.65
C PRO A 182 -2.54 10.58 9.55
N LEU A 183 -3.87 10.58 9.48
CA LEU A 183 -4.70 9.60 10.20
C LEU A 183 -4.48 8.17 9.67
N ASP A 184 -4.22 8.00 8.37
CA ASP A 184 -3.85 6.70 7.81
C ASP A 184 -2.44 6.29 8.26
N VAL A 185 -1.50 7.25 8.41
CA VAL A 185 -0.17 6.98 8.99
C VAL A 185 -0.30 6.40 10.39
N LEU A 186 -1.08 7.05 11.27
CA LEU A 186 -1.34 6.54 12.61
C LEU A 186 -1.90 5.12 12.58
N ARG A 187 -2.97 4.91 11.82
CA ARG A 187 -3.64 3.62 11.74
C ARG A 187 -2.71 2.52 11.23
N ASP A 188 -1.97 2.77 10.15
CA ASP A 188 -1.11 1.76 9.53
C ASP A 188 0.10 1.44 10.42
N LEU A 189 0.66 2.40 11.16
CA LEU A 189 1.67 2.12 12.18
C LEU A 189 1.10 1.23 13.30
N GLY A 190 -0.12 1.49 13.76
CA GLY A 190 -0.82 0.65 14.73
C GLY A 190 -1.11 -0.76 14.24
N LEU A 191 -1.43 -0.90 12.95
CA LEU A 191 -1.79 -2.17 12.32
C LEU A 191 -0.57 -3.05 12.00
N LEU A 192 0.49 -2.45 11.47
CA LEU A 192 1.62 -3.20 10.91
C LEU A 192 2.73 -3.46 11.92
N LEU A 193 2.74 -2.74 13.05
CA LEU A 193 3.85 -2.77 13.99
C LEU A 193 3.41 -3.17 15.40
N GLU A 194 4.13 -4.15 15.93
CA GLU A 194 4.06 -4.50 17.34
C GLU A 194 4.47 -3.32 18.25
N PRO A 195 3.98 -3.26 19.50
CA PRO A 195 4.20 -2.12 20.40
C PRO A 195 5.67 -1.66 20.50
N GLY A 196 6.61 -2.59 20.73
CA GLY A 196 8.04 -2.25 20.82
C GLY A 196 8.63 -1.73 19.51
N ARG A 197 8.10 -2.15 18.35
CA ARG A 197 8.55 -1.59 17.06
C ARG A 197 7.96 -0.21 16.82
N ARG A 198 6.73 0.07 17.28
CA ARG A 198 6.13 1.41 17.22
C ARG A 198 6.92 2.43 18.04
N GLU A 199 7.31 2.07 19.25
CA GLU A 199 8.15 2.94 20.11
C GLU A 199 9.48 3.28 19.43
N ARG A 200 10.15 2.28 18.84
CA ARG A 200 11.39 2.50 18.08
C ARG A 200 11.18 3.43 16.88
N VAL A 201 10.09 3.25 16.13
CA VAL A 201 9.76 4.12 14.99
C VAL A 201 9.52 5.55 15.47
N ARG A 202 8.77 5.75 16.56
CA ARG A 202 8.57 7.07 17.20
C ARG A 202 9.90 7.72 17.52
N ASP A 203 10.79 7.02 18.21
CA ASP A 203 12.08 7.57 18.64
C ASP A 203 12.95 7.96 17.43
N ARG A 204 12.89 7.17 16.35
CA ARG A 204 13.57 7.48 15.09
C ARG A 204 12.97 8.67 14.34
N MET A 205 11.64 8.80 14.34
CA MET A 205 10.95 9.97 13.79
C MET A 205 11.36 11.25 14.52
N VAL A 206 11.34 11.21 15.86
CA VAL A 206 11.68 12.36 16.72
C VAL A 206 13.16 12.74 16.58
N SER A 207 14.08 11.77 16.66
CA SER A 207 15.52 12.01 16.50
C SER A 207 15.92 12.39 15.07
N GLY A 208 15.04 12.17 14.08
CA GLY A 208 15.34 12.42 12.67
C GLY A 208 16.36 11.46 12.07
N HIS A 209 16.43 10.23 12.61
CA HIS A 209 17.34 9.17 12.18
C HIS A 209 17.43 9.05 10.66
N ASP A 210 18.63 8.79 10.12
CA ASP A 210 18.80 8.49 8.70
C ASP A 210 18.88 6.98 8.49
N ALA A 211 17.82 6.41 7.91
CA ALA A 211 17.74 4.99 7.64
C ALA A 211 18.18 4.62 6.22
N THR A 212 18.80 5.52 5.45
CA THR A 212 19.13 5.28 4.03
C THR A 212 19.96 4.01 3.83
N ASP A 213 21.01 3.80 4.64
CA ASP A 213 21.86 2.60 4.55
C ASP A 213 21.16 1.33 5.04
N GLU A 214 20.24 1.45 6.00
CA GLU A 214 19.38 0.33 6.43
C GLU A 214 18.43 -0.08 5.31
N VAL A 215 17.82 0.91 4.63
CA VAL A 215 16.92 0.69 3.49
C VAL A 215 17.62 -0.04 2.36
N THR A 216 18.80 0.42 1.95
CA THR A 216 19.55 -0.21 0.85
C THR A 216 19.91 -1.66 1.15
N ARG A 217 20.27 -1.99 2.41
CA ARG A 217 20.51 -3.38 2.82
C ARG A 217 19.25 -4.23 2.78
N VAL A 218 18.15 -3.74 3.37
CA VAL A 218 16.86 -4.47 3.34
C VAL A 218 16.38 -4.70 1.90
N PHE A 219 16.59 -3.73 1.00
CA PHE A 219 16.27 -3.90 -0.41
C PHE A 219 17.05 -5.05 -1.02
N ALA A 220 18.38 -5.05 -0.91
CA ALA A 220 19.23 -6.13 -1.41
C ALA A 220 18.81 -7.49 -0.83
N ASP A 221 18.61 -7.57 0.49
CA ASP A 221 18.23 -8.80 1.18
C ASP A 221 16.89 -9.39 0.70
N VAL A 222 15.94 -8.56 0.25
CA VAL A 222 14.66 -9.04 -0.29
C VAL A 222 14.83 -9.42 -1.76
N GLU A 223 15.49 -8.56 -2.53
CA GLU A 223 15.76 -8.72 -3.95
C GLU A 223 16.64 -9.96 -4.27
N ASP A 224 17.52 -10.37 -3.36
CA ASP A 224 18.34 -11.57 -3.50
C ASP A 224 17.56 -12.88 -3.29
N THR A 225 16.36 -12.81 -2.71
CA THR A 225 15.53 -14.01 -2.47
C THR A 225 14.64 -14.39 -3.66
N VAL A 226 14.66 -13.60 -4.74
CA VAL A 226 13.77 -13.79 -5.89
C VAL A 226 14.47 -13.45 -7.19
N ALA A 227 14.26 -14.24 -8.24
CA ALA A 227 14.79 -13.92 -9.57
C ALA A 227 14.11 -12.65 -10.14
N PRO A 228 14.83 -11.81 -10.91
CA PRO A 228 14.20 -10.70 -11.60
C PRO A 228 13.15 -11.21 -12.60
N HIS A 229 12.05 -10.48 -12.75
CA HIS A 229 10.98 -10.80 -13.68
C HIS A 229 10.48 -9.54 -14.39
N ASP A 230 10.11 -9.66 -15.67
CA ASP A 230 9.68 -8.52 -16.49
C ASP A 230 8.24 -8.05 -16.20
N LEU A 231 7.47 -8.91 -15.53
CA LEU A 231 6.06 -8.73 -15.16
C LEU A 231 5.12 -8.49 -16.36
N ASP A 232 5.59 -8.75 -17.59
CA ASP A 232 4.86 -8.51 -18.83
C ASP A 232 3.83 -9.61 -19.08
N PRO A 233 2.52 -9.32 -19.13
CA PRO A 233 1.49 -10.35 -19.23
C PRO A 233 1.56 -11.16 -20.54
N ASP A 234 2.03 -10.57 -21.64
CA ASP A 234 2.12 -11.25 -22.93
C ASP A 234 3.34 -12.16 -23.01
N ARG A 235 4.49 -11.72 -22.51
CA ARG A 235 5.67 -12.60 -22.37
C ARG A 235 5.42 -13.70 -21.34
N SER A 236 4.74 -13.38 -20.25
CA SER A 236 4.39 -14.34 -19.21
C SER A 236 3.49 -15.45 -19.74
N ARG A 237 2.47 -15.07 -20.52
CA ARG A 237 1.61 -16.05 -21.19
C ARG A 237 2.42 -17.01 -22.07
N ARG A 238 3.36 -16.49 -22.87
CA ARG A 238 4.21 -17.32 -23.75
C ARG A 238 5.06 -18.32 -22.95
N ARG A 239 5.65 -17.89 -21.83
CA ARG A 239 6.40 -18.80 -20.93
C ARG A 239 5.51 -19.88 -20.34
N LEU A 240 4.30 -19.53 -19.90
CA LEU A 240 3.33 -20.51 -19.39
C LEU A 240 2.89 -21.51 -20.46
N GLU A 241 2.76 -21.12 -21.73
CA GLU A 241 2.39 -22.06 -22.80
C GLU A 241 3.36 -23.25 -22.91
N GLU A 242 4.63 -23.04 -22.56
CA GLU A 242 5.70 -24.04 -22.52
C GLU A 242 5.68 -24.88 -21.23
N ALA A 243 5.01 -24.41 -20.18
CA ALA A 243 5.00 -25.05 -18.86
C ALA A 243 4.06 -26.28 -18.79
N GLY A 244 4.50 -27.33 -18.09
CA GLY A 244 3.69 -28.54 -17.87
C GLY A 244 2.58 -28.39 -16.82
N SER A 245 2.51 -27.24 -16.13
CA SER A 245 1.63 -26.99 -15.00
C SER A 245 0.16 -26.75 -15.38
N PRO A 246 -0.77 -26.75 -14.40
CA PRO A 246 -2.14 -26.31 -14.60
C PRO A 246 -2.25 -24.89 -15.19
N ALA A 247 -1.37 -23.97 -14.79
CA ALA A 247 -1.31 -22.63 -15.36
C ALA A 247 -0.93 -22.67 -16.85
N GLY A 248 0.04 -23.52 -17.21
CA GLY A 248 0.41 -23.72 -18.60
C GLY A 248 -0.69 -24.36 -19.46
N ALA A 249 -1.47 -25.28 -18.89
CA ALA A 249 -2.64 -25.84 -19.56
C ALA A 249 -3.67 -24.75 -19.91
N LEU A 250 -3.95 -23.83 -18.99
CA LEU A 250 -4.81 -22.67 -19.24
C LEU A 250 -4.23 -21.73 -20.29
N ALA A 251 -2.91 -21.48 -20.26
CA ALA A 251 -2.24 -20.64 -21.25
C ALA A 251 -2.39 -21.23 -22.67
N ARG A 252 -2.19 -22.54 -22.85
CA ARG A 252 -2.42 -23.23 -24.14
C ARG A 252 -3.87 -23.22 -24.60
N LEU A 253 -4.84 -23.33 -23.68
CA LEU A 253 -6.26 -23.15 -24.03
C LEU A 253 -6.52 -21.75 -24.57
N ARG A 254 -5.98 -20.73 -23.90
CA ARG A 254 -6.11 -19.34 -24.32
C ARG A 254 -5.46 -19.08 -25.68
N ALA A 255 -4.30 -19.66 -25.96
CA ALA A 255 -3.62 -19.57 -27.25
C ALA A 255 -4.47 -20.14 -28.41
N ARG A 256 -5.31 -21.13 -28.13
CA ARG A 256 -6.27 -21.72 -29.10
C ARG A 256 -7.58 -20.93 -29.21
N GLY A 257 -7.68 -19.75 -28.60
CA GLY A 257 -8.86 -18.90 -28.65
C GLY A 257 -9.93 -19.22 -27.60
N THR A 258 -9.66 -20.14 -26.66
CA THR A 258 -10.58 -20.41 -25.54
C THR A 258 -10.50 -19.28 -24.51
N ALA A 259 -11.65 -18.75 -24.09
CA ALA A 259 -11.68 -17.76 -23.01
C ALA A 259 -11.24 -18.41 -21.68
N VAL A 260 -10.36 -17.75 -20.95
CA VAL A 260 -9.89 -18.17 -19.61
C VAL A 260 -10.21 -17.04 -18.63
N THR A 261 -10.84 -17.40 -17.53
CA THR A 261 -11.31 -16.49 -16.48
C THR A 261 -10.26 -16.31 -15.37
N ALA A 262 -10.39 -15.22 -14.60
CA ALA A 262 -9.56 -15.01 -13.42
C ALA A 262 -9.76 -16.11 -12.35
N ALA A 263 -10.99 -16.65 -12.24
CA ALA A 263 -11.28 -17.74 -11.31
C ALA A 263 -10.52 -19.02 -11.66
N GLU A 264 -10.43 -19.38 -12.95
CA GLU A 264 -9.64 -20.54 -13.40
C GLU A 264 -8.14 -20.35 -13.15
N LEU A 265 -7.60 -19.14 -13.39
CA LEU A 265 -6.20 -18.81 -13.09
C LEU A 265 -5.91 -18.90 -11.59
N LEU A 266 -6.82 -18.44 -10.73
CA LEU A 266 -6.70 -18.58 -9.27
C LEU A 266 -6.77 -20.05 -8.84
N GLN A 267 -7.63 -20.85 -9.46
CA GLN A 267 -7.69 -22.29 -9.20
C GLN A 267 -6.38 -22.99 -9.61
N ALA A 268 -5.79 -22.62 -10.75
CA ALA A 268 -4.50 -23.13 -11.18
C ALA A 268 -3.38 -22.76 -10.19
N ALA A 269 -3.39 -21.56 -9.62
CA ALA A 269 -2.42 -21.13 -8.61
C ALA A 269 -2.47 -21.97 -7.32
N HIS A 270 -3.63 -22.53 -6.99
CA HIS A 270 -3.87 -23.32 -5.79
C HIS A 270 -3.93 -24.84 -6.06
N HIS A 271 -3.69 -25.25 -7.30
CA HIS A 271 -3.71 -26.66 -7.67
C HIS A 271 -2.53 -27.41 -7.00
N PRO A 272 -2.71 -28.67 -6.57
CA PRO A 272 -1.61 -29.46 -5.99
C PRO A 272 -0.38 -29.58 -6.91
N ASP A 273 -0.61 -29.62 -8.22
CA ASP A 273 0.44 -29.69 -9.25
C ASP A 273 0.89 -28.30 -9.77
N ALA A 274 0.61 -27.22 -9.03
CA ALA A 274 1.13 -25.90 -9.38
C ALA A 274 2.66 -25.86 -9.27
N ASP A 275 3.32 -25.23 -10.24
CA ASP A 275 4.78 -25.03 -10.21
C ASP A 275 5.10 -23.67 -9.58
N PRO A 276 5.88 -23.61 -8.48
CA PRO A 276 6.35 -22.35 -7.91
C PRO A 276 7.11 -21.45 -8.89
N GLY A 277 7.78 -22.02 -9.90
CA GLY A 277 8.47 -21.30 -10.96
C GLY A 277 7.54 -20.46 -11.84
N ASP A 278 6.28 -20.87 -11.98
CA ASP A 278 5.27 -20.21 -12.80
C ASP A 278 4.57 -19.04 -12.08
N LEU A 279 4.80 -18.86 -10.78
CA LEU A 279 3.99 -17.95 -9.94
C LEU A 279 3.95 -16.52 -10.48
N TRP A 280 5.10 -15.96 -10.86
CA TRP A 280 5.17 -14.58 -11.33
C TRP A 280 4.60 -14.40 -12.74
N ASP A 281 4.76 -15.41 -13.59
CA ASP A 281 4.11 -15.42 -14.90
C ASP A 281 2.57 -15.50 -14.77
N LEU A 282 2.10 -16.38 -13.89
CA LEU A 282 0.68 -16.53 -13.58
C LEU A 282 0.09 -15.25 -12.98
N LEU A 283 0.78 -14.61 -12.03
CA LEU A 283 0.36 -13.34 -11.43
C LEU A 283 0.32 -12.20 -12.47
N SER A 284 1.27 -12.15 -13.40
CA SER A 284 1.25 -11.18 -14.50
C SER A 284 0.02 -11.33 -15.38
N VAL A 285 -0.34 -12.56 -15.76
CA VAL A 285 -1.55 -12.82 -16.54
C VAL A 285 -2.82 -12.56 -15.72
N LEU A 286 -2.84 -12.99 -14.47
CA LEU A 286 -3.98 -12.88 -13.57
C LEU A 286 -4.32 -11.41 -13.27
N THR A 287 -3.34 -10.59 -12.90
CA THR A 287 -3.56 -9.16 -12.58
C THR A 287 -4.01 -8.34 -13.80
N ALA A 288 -3.69 -8.78 -15.01
CA ALA A 288 -4.20 -8.21 -16.25
C ALA A 288 -5.62 -8.68 -16.62
N THR A 289 -6.09 -9.79 -16.04
CA THR A 289 -7.39 -10.41 -16.33
C THR A 289 -8.48 -10.04 -15.31
N VAL A 290 -8.09 -9.79 -14.06
CA VAL A 290 -8.99 -9.48 -12.95
C VAL A 290 -9.70 -8.13 -13.13
N ARG A 291 -11.01 -8.09 -12.84
CA ARG A 291 -11.74 -6.83 -12.74
C ARG A 291 -11.44 -6.18 -11.39
N PHE A 292 -11.37 -4.85 -11.38
CA PHE A 292 -10.93 -4.15 -10.16
C PHE A 292 -12.06 -3.89 -9.17
N ASN A 293 -13.24 -3.53 -9.66
CA ASN A 293 -14.32 -3.03 -8.82
C ASN A 293 -15.64 -3.69 -9.19
N THR A 294 -16.46 -3.98 -8.18
CA THR A 294 -17.83 -4.43 -8.35
C THR A 294 -18.68 -3.28 -8.89
N PRO A 295 -19.33 -3.43 -10.07
CA PRO A 295 -20.18 -2.39 -10.62
C PRO A 295 -21.31 -1.99 -9.67
N GLY A 296 -21.56 -0.68 -9.55
CA GLY A 296 -22.63 -0.15 -8.70
C GLY A 296 -22.32 -0.09 -7.19
N ILE A 297 -21.12 -0.53 -6.75
CA ILE A 297 -20.68 -0.36 -5.37
C ILE A 297 -19.68 0.80 -5.27
N GLU A 298 -20.04 1.80 -4.46
CA GLU A 298 -19.18 2.96 -4.20
C GLU A 298 -18.25 2.74 -3.01
N ARG A 299 -17.27 3.64 -2.87
CA ARG A 299 -16.35 3.64 -1.72
C ARG A 299 -17.08 4.12 -0.47
N ILE A 300 -16.71 3.58 0.69
CA ILE A 300 -17.24 4.04 1.99
C ILE A 300 -16.94 5.53 2.22
N TYR A 301 -15.78 6.00 1.75
CA TYR A 301 -15.42 7.41 1.75
C TYR A 301 -14.64 7.77 0.48
N PRO A 302 -14.74 9.02 0.00
CA PRO A 302 -13.92 9.51 -1.11
C PRO A 302 -12.45 9.64 -0.66
N ASN A 303 -11.54 9.71 -1.63
CA ASN A 303 -10.16 10.09 -1.34
C ASN A 303 -10.12 11.50 -0.76
N VAL A 304 -9.34 11.71 0.29
CA VAL A 304 -9.00 13.05 0.75
C VAL A 304 -8.03 13.67 -0.25
N LEU A 305 -8.46 14.76 -0.87
CA LEU A 305 -7.67 15.45 -1.90
C LEU A 305 -6.70 16.44 -1.27
N LEU A 306 -5.64 16.74 -2.01
CA LEU A 306 -4.65 17.76 -1.63
C LEU A 306 -5.30 19.11 -1.28
N THR A 307 -6.33 19.50 -2.03
CA THR A 307 -7.03 20.80 -1.86
C THR A 307 -7.67 20.95 -0.49
N ALA A 308 -8.17 19.86 0.12
CA ALA A 308 -8.74 19.88 1.46
C ALA A 308 -7.73 20.27 2.55
N TRP A 309 -6.43 20.22 2.25
CA TRP A 309 -5.34 20.62 3.14
C TRP A 309 -4.69 21.95 2.73
N GLN A 310 -5.06 22.52 1.58
CA GLN A 310 -4.52 23.80 1.10
C GLN A 310 -5.37 25.00 1.51
N GLU A 311 -6.68 24.80 1.73
CA GLU A 311 -7.64 25.88 2.04
C GLU A 311 -7.45 26.52 3.45
N GLN A 312 -6.47 26.06 4.24
CA GLN A 312 -6.16 26.56 5.58
C GLN A 312 -4.72 27.10 5.74
N ALA A 313 -3.95 27.20 4.65
CA ALA A 313 -2.58 27.75 4.65
C ALA A 313 -2.54 29.24 4.30
#